data_AF-A0A7S1QVY1-F1
#
_entry.id   AF-A0A7S1QVY1-F1
#
_cell.length_a   1.000
_cell.length_b   1.000
_cell.length_c   1.000
_cell.angle_alpha   90.00
_cell.angle_beta   90.00
_cell.angle_gamma   90.00
#
_symmetry.space_group_name_H-M   'P 1'
#
loop_
_entity.id
_entity.type
_entity.pdbx_description
1 polymer ?
#
loop_
_entity_poly.entity_id
_entity_poly.type
_entity_poly.pdbx_seq_one_letter_code
_entity_poly.pdbx_strand_id
1 'polypeptide(L)'
;MSGHDPSGCVYACVGSLFVLYVLMALRMSFYRLAGSPGEDKPNSPLNRFYEIQMLTAEWVPIGAILSLALLYKGTLPGYYIECLVGAFTIARVAFVVVKLYVRIHVAGVISMVTCYVATLLMALALIFV
;
A
#
# COMPACT_ATOMS: atom_id res chain seq x y z
N MET A 1 -4.23 28.84 -13.87
CA MET A 1 -4.13 27.65 -12.99
C MET A 1 -5.20 26.67 -13.46
N SER A 2 -4.82 25.61 -14.18
CA SER A 2 -5.80 24.62 -14.67
C SER A 2 -6.39 23.87 -13.48
N GLY A 3 -7.72 23.84 -13.39
CA GLY A 3 -8.46 23.08 -12.38
C GLY A 3 -8.31 21.57 -12.58
N HIS A 4 -7.16 21.01 -12.22
CA HIS A 4 -7.01 19.58 -12.08
C HIS A 4 -7.57 19.17 -10.73
N ASP A 5 -8.67 18.43 -10.75
CA ASP A 5 -9.32 17.91 -9.55
C ASP A 5 -8.54 16.68 -9.05
N PRO A 6 -7.88 16.76 -7.88
CA PRO A 6 -7.05 15.68 -7.36
C PRO A 6 -7.85 14.45 -6.93
N SER A 7 -9.17 14.57 -6.84
CA SER A 7 -10.06 13.50 -6.37
C SER A 7 -9.95 12.24 -7.21
N GLY A 8 -9.82 12.36 -8.54
CA GLY A 8 -9.74 11.22 -9.45
C GLY A 8 -8.54 10.31 -9.16
N CYS A 9 -7.36 10.90 -8.98
CA CYS A 9 -6.14 10.15 -8.65
C CYS A 9 -6.23 9.51 -7.27
N VAL A 10 -6.74 10.24 -6.27
CA VAL A 10 -6.88 9.72 -4.90
C VAL A 10 -7.82 8.53 -4.85
N TYR A 11 -8.99 8.60 -5.48
CA TYR A 11 -9.93 7.47 -5.51
C TYR A 11 -9.37 6.27 -6.28
N ALA A 12 -8.68 6.50 -7.40
CA ALA A 12 -8.01 5.43 -8.14
C ALA A 12 -6.92 4.75 -7.29
N CYS A 13 -6.12 5.54 -6.58
CA CYS A 13 -5.09 5.05 -5.68
C CYS A 13 -5.68 4.22 -4.52
N VAL A 14 -6.68 4.76 -3.82
CA VAL A 14 -7.37 4.05 -2.74
C VAL A 14 -8.02 2.76 -3.26
N GLY A 15 -8.72 2.81 -4.39
CA GLY A 15 -9.30 1.64 -5.03
C GLY A 15 -8.24 0.58 -5.37
N SER A 16 -7.08 0.99 -5.89
CA SER A 16 -6.00 0.07 -6.22
C SER A 16 -5.39 -0.61 -4.97
N LEU A 17 -5.30 0.10 -3.84
CA LEU A 17 -4.87 -0.46 -2.56
C LEU A 17 -5.86 -1.53 -2.06
N PHE A 18 -7.17 -1.29 -2.19
CA PHE A 18 -8.19 -2.28 -1.85
C PHE A 18 -8.14 -3.51 -2.78
N VAL A 19 -7.99 -3.30 -4.08
CA VAL A 19 -7.82 -4.41 -5.03
C VAL A 19 -6.59 -5.25 -4.67
N LEU A 20 -5.46 -4.61 -4.36
CA LEU A 20 -4.25 -5.28 -3.92
C LEU A 20 -4.50 -6.11 -2.65
N TYR A 21 -5.17 -5.53 -1.65
CA TYR A 21 -5.52 -6.22 -0.41
C TYR A 21 -6.42 -7.45 -0.65
N VAL A 22 -7.48 -7.29 -1.45
CA VAL A 22 -8.42 -8.37 -1.76
C VAL A 22 -7.73 -9.49 -2.54
N LEU A 23 -6.90 -9.17 -3.53
CA LEU A 23 -6.16 -10.17 -4.29
C LEU A 23 -5.22 -10.99 -3.41
N MET A 24 -4.52 -10.33 -2.47
CA MET A 24 -3.64 -11.04 -1.54
C MET A 24 -4.43 -11.86 -0.50
N ALA A 25 -5.57 -11.37 -0.02
CA ALA A 25 -6.48 -12.12 0.87
C ALA A 25 -7.04 -13.38 0.18
N LEU A 26 -7.57 -13.22 -1.02
CA LEU A 26 -8.10 -14.30 -1.86
C LEU A 26 -7.04 -15.38 -2.09
N ARG A 27 -5.80 -14.97 -2.40
CA ARG A 27 -4.68 -15.89 -2.56
C ARG A 27 -4.41 -16.71 -1.29
N MET A 28 -4.40 -16.08 -0.12
CA MET A 28 -4.21 -16.78 1.15
C MET A 28 -5.36 -17.76 1.45
N SER A 29 -6.60 -17.39 1.13
CA SER A 29 -7.76 -18.29 1.25
C SER A 29 -7.61 -19.52 0.35
N PHE A 30 -7.16 -19.36 -0.89
CA PHE A 30 -6.89 -20.51 -1.77
C PHE A 30 -5.78 -21.42 -1.25
N TYR A 31 -4.71 -20.87 -0.67
CA TYR A 31 -3.66 -21.70 -0.06
C TYR A 31 -4.17 -22.52 1.13
N ARG A 32 -5.04 -21.93 1.96
CA ARG A 32 -5.68 -22.65 3.08
C ARG A 32 -6.63 -23.75 2.58
N LEU A 33 -7.44 -23.46 1.55
CA LEU A 33 -8.33 -24.44 0.94
C LEU A 33 -7.57 -25.59 0.25
N ALA A 34 -6.35 -25.34 -0.24
CA ALA A 34 -5.48 -26.36 -0.80
C ALA A 34 -4.75 -27.23 0.27
N GLY A 35 -5.11 -27.11 1.55
CA GLY A 35 -4.54 -27.89 2.65
C GLY A 35 -3.26 -27.31 3.25
N SER A 36 -3.02 -26.00 3.08
CA SER A 36 -1.89 -25.26 3.67
C SER A 36 -0.52 -25.95 3.55
N PRO A 37 -0.08 -26.34 2.34
CA PRO A 37 1.21 -27.03 2.17
C PRO A 37 2.37 -26.17 2.72
N GLY A 38 2.88 -26.54 3.89
CA GLY A 38 3.99 -25.86 4.56
C GLY A 38 3.63 -24.93 5.71
N GLU A 39 2.43 -25.01 6.30
CA GLU A 39 2.06 -24.24 7.51
C GLU A 39 3.02 -24.48 8.68
N ASP A 40 3.50 -25.72 8.86
CA ASP A 40 4.44 -26.09 9.93
C ASP A 40 5.92 -25.80 9.62
N LYS A 41 6.22 -25.23 8.45
CA LYS A 41 7.61 -24.96 8.03
C LYS A 41 7.87 -23.45 8.06
N PRO A 42 8.74 -22.94 8.96
CA PRO A 42 8.96 -21.50 9.13
C PRO A 42 9.53 -20.82 7.87
N ASN A 43 10.22 -21.59 7.00
CA ASN A 43 10.76 -21.10 5.73
C ASN A 43 9.89 -21.44 4.52
N SER A 44 8.61 -21.79 4.72
CA SER A 44 7.71 -22.09 3.61
C SER A 44 7.32 -20.83 2.83
N PRO A 45 6.97 -20.98 1.53
CA PRO A 45 6.35 -19.91 0.77
C PRO A 45 5.09 -19.33 1.45
N LEU A 46 4.36 -20.17 2.19
CA LEU A 46 3.16 -19.77 2.91
C LEU A 46 3.45 -18.74 4.00
N ASN A 47 4.48 -18.95 4.83
CA ASN A 47 4.85 -18.00 5.88
C ASN A 47 5.26 -16.64 5.29
N ARG A 48 5.99 -16.65 4.17
CA ARG A 48 6.34 -15.43 3.44
C ARG A 48 5.11 -14.71 2.87
N PHE A 49 4.16 -15.44 2.29
CA PHE A 49 2.93 -14.82 1.78
C PHE A 49 2.05 -14.29 2.91
N TYR A 50 2.03 -14.98 4.04
CA TYR A 50 1.36 -14.50 5.25
C TYR A 50 1.95 -13.19 5.75
N GLU A 51 3.28 -13.08 5.83
CA GLU A 51 3.96 -11.84 6.25
C GLU A 51 3.64 -10.67 5.29
N ILE A 52 3.69 -10.90 3.97
CA ILE A 52 3.35 -9.88 2.96
C ILE A 52 1.88 -9.46 3.09
N GLN A 53 0.98 -10.42 3.33
CA GLN A 53 -0.45 -10.16 3.51
C GLN A 53 -0.70 -9.35 4.78
N MET A 54 -0.06 -9.71 5.89
CA MET A 54 -0.16 -8.99 7.16
C MET A 54 0.34 -7.55 7.01
N LEU A 55 1.52 -7.36 6.41
CA LEU A 55 2.04 -6.03 6.08
C LEU A 55 1.17 -5.28 5.07
N THR A 56 0.34 -5.96 4.27
CA THR A 56 -0.61 -5.26 3.37
C THR A 56 -1.88 -4.88 4.13
N ALA A 57 -2.36 -5.75 5.01
CA ALA A 57 -3.52 -5.50 5.85
C ALA A 57 -3.31 -4.33 6.83
N GLU A 58 -2.10 -4.16 7.36
CA GLU A 58 -1.77 -3.04 8.26
C GLU A 58 -1.71 -1.71 7.52
N TRP A 59 -1.11 -1.69 6.32
CA TRP A 59 -0.78 -0.45 5.63
C TRP A 59 -1.89 0.09 4.74
N VAL A 60 -2.73 -0.77 4.17
CA VAL A 60 -3.82 -0.35 3.28
C VAL A 60 -4.83 0.56 3.97
N PRO A 61 -5.35 0.25 5.18
CA PRO A 61 -6.26 1.14 5.89
C PRO A 61 -5.62 2.49 6.24
N ILE A 62 -4.36 2.49 6.69
CA ILE A 62 -3.61 3.70 7.03
C ILE A 62 -3.49 4.61 5.82
N GLY A 63 -3.02 4.06 4.69
CA GLY A 63 -2.88 4.80 3.44
C GLY A 63 -4.22 5.33 2.93
N ALA A 64 -5.28 4.52 2.96
CA ALA A 64 -6.60 4.92 2.51
C ALA A 64 -7.19 6.07 3.35
N ILE A 65 -7.12 5.96 4.69
CA ILE A 65 -7.64 6.98 5.60
C ILE A 65 -6.87 8.29 5.42
N LEU A 66 -5.54 8.27 5.39
CA LEU A 66 -4.72 9.47 5.22
C LEU A 66 -4.97 10.14 3.86
N SER A 67 -5.08 9.35 2.79
CA SER A 67 -5.33 9.86 1.44
C SER A 67 -6.68 10.56 1.35
N LEU A 68 -7.73 9.94 1.90
CA LEU A 68 -9.07 10.55 1.93
C LEU A 68 -9.11 11.77 2.84
N ALA A 69 -8.49 11.70 4.02
CA ALA A 69 -8.44 12.84 4.94
C ALA A 69 -7.76 14.05 4.30
N LEU A 70 -6.66 13.85 3.56
CA LEU A 70 -5.97 14.93 2.84
C LEU A 70 -6.85 15.54 1.76
N LEU A 71 -7.56 14.70 0.98
CA LEU A 71 -8.48 15.15 -0.03
C LEU A 71 -9.61 16.01 0.58
N TYR A 72 -10.20 15.57 1.69
CA TYR A 72 -11.26 16.32 2.38
C TYR A 72 -10.78 17.60 3.06
N LYS A 73 -9.53 17.61 3.56
CA LYS A 73 -8.97 18.81 4.20
C LYS A 73 -8.83 19.97 3.22
N GLY A 74 -8.45 19.68 1.96
CA GLY A 74 -8.43 20.66 0.88
C GLY A 74 -7.43 21.82 1.04
N THR A 75 -6.50 21.74 2.00
CA THR A 75 -5.54 22.81 2.32
C THR A 75 -4.29 22.79 1.43
N LEU A 76 -4.02 21.67 0.76
CA LEU A 76 -2.84 21.51 -0.10
C LEU A 76 -3.19 21.65 -1.58
N PRO A 77 -2.23 22.10 -2.41
CA PRO A 77 -2.37 22.05 -3.86
C PRO A 77 -2.63 20.61 -4.34
N GLY A 78 -3.57 20.43 -5.28
CA GLY A 78 -3.96 19.10 -5.77
C GLY A 78 -2.80 18.23 -6.24
N TYR A 79 -1.85 18.80 -6.99
CA TYR A 79 -0.66 18.08 -7.47
C TYR A 79 0.18 17.48 -6.32
N TYR A 80 0.23 18.12 -5.16
CA TYR A 80 1.01 17.64 -4.02
C TYR A 80 0.35 16.43 -3.37
N ILE A 81 -0.98 16.47 -3.24
CA ILE A 81 -1.79 15.34 -2.75
C ILE A 81 -1.63 14.14 -3.69
N GLU A 82 -1.76 14.37 -5.00
CA GLU A 82 -1.58 13.33 -6.03
C GLU A 82 -0.20 12.68 -5.96
N CYS A 83 0.87 13.48 -5.83
CA CYS A 83 2.23 12.97 -5.70
C CYS A 83 2.41 12.10 -4.45
N LEU A 84 1.91 12.54 -3.29
CA LEU A 84 2.05 11.79 -2.04
C LEU A 84 1.27 10.48 -2.06
N VAL A 85 0.00 10.54 -2.46
CA VAL A 85 -0.90 9.39 -2.50
C VAL A 85 -0.46 8.41 -3.59
N GLY A 86 -0.05 8.91 -4.75
CA GLY A 86 0.51 8.13 -5.84
C GLY A 86 1.82 7.45 -5.44
N ALA A 87 2.75 8.17 -4.82
CA ALA A 87 4.03 7.61 -4.37
C ALA A 87 3.82 6.50 -3.32
N PHE A 88 2.93 6.71 -2.35
CA PHE A 88 2.57 5.68 -1.37
C PHE A 88 2.01 4.43 -2.06
N THR A 89 1.05 4.61 -2.97
CA THR A 89 0.37 3.52 -3.65
C THR A 89 1.32 2.71 -4.54
N ILE A 90 2.13 3.40 -5.34
CA ILE A 90 3.15 2.76 -6.19
C ILE A 90 4.16 2.00 -5.32
N ALA A 91 4.62 2.59 -4.21
CA ALA A 91 5.56 1.93 -3.31
C ALA A 91 4.97 0.65 -2.69
N ARG A 92 3.66 0.63 -2.35
CA ARG A 92 2.97 -0.58 -1.88
C ARG A 92 2.85 -1.66 -2.94
N VAL A 93 2.45 -1.30 -4.15
CA VAL A 93 2.37 -2.25 -5.27
C VAL A 93 3.76 -2.81 -5.57
N ALA A 94 4.78 -1.96 -5.64
CA ALA A 94 6.17 -2.36 -5.85
C ALA A 94 6.67 -3.28 -4.74
N PHE A 95 6.37 -3.00 -3.47
CA PHE A 95 6.72 -3.86 -2.34
C PHE A 95 6.16 -5.27 -2.53
N VAL A 96 4.86 -5.39 -2.83
CA VAL A 96 4.21 -6.68 -3.04
C VAL A 96 4.82 -7.41 -4.24
N VAL A 97 5.00 -6.73 -5.37
CA VAL A 97 5.61 -7.33 -6.58
C VAL A 97 7.04 -7.82 -6.31
N VAL A 98 7.88 -7.00 -5.68
CA VAL A 98 9.27 -7.36 -5.35
C VAL A 98 9.32 -8.55 -4.41
N LYS A 99 8.47 -8.54 -3.37
CA LYS A 99 8.40 -9.62 -2.39
C LYS A 99 7.77 -10.89 -2.94
N LEU A 100 6.96 -10.83 -3.99
CA LEU A 100 6.39 -12.02 -4.62
C LEU A 100 7.28 -12.63 -5.69
N TYR A 101 7.85 -11.82 -6.59
CA TYR A 101 8.47 -12.32 -7.83
C TYR A 101 9.98 -12.15 -7.87
N VAL A 102 10.49 -10.99 -7.45
CA VAL A 102 11.88 -10.57 -7.73
C VAL A 102 12.85 -11.08 -6.66
N ARG A 103 12.40 -11.28 -5.41
CA ARG A 103 13.21 -11.75 -4.27
C ARG A 103 14.45 -10.91 -3.95
N ILE A 104 14.54 -9.67 -4.45
CA ILE A 104 15.61 -8.73 -4.09
C ILE A 104 15.21 -8.05 -2.77
N HIS A 105 15.90 -8.41 -1.68
CA HIS A 105 15.61 -7.87 -0.35
C HIS A 105 15.74 -6.34 -0.28
N VAL A 106 16.77 -5.77 -0.94
CA VAL A 106 17.06 -4.33 -0.93
C VAL A 106 15.90 -3.52 -1.52
N ALA A 107 15.33 -3.94 -2.65
CA ALA A 107 14.19 -3.27 -3.26
C ALA A 107 12.92 -3.31 -2.38
N GLY A 108 12.76 -4.39 -1.60
CA GLY A 108 11.70 -4.49 -0.59
C GLY A 108 11.89 -3.53 0.58
N VAL A 109 13.13 -3.28 1.00
CA VAL A 109 13.42 -2.29 2.05
C VAL A 109 13.19 -0.87 1.54
N ILE A 110 13.67 -0.54 0.34
CA ILE A 110 13.50 0.78 -0.26
C ILE A 110 12.02 1.13 -0.40
N SER A 111 11.20 0.21 -0.92
CA SER A 111 9.76 0.43 -1.06
C SER A 111 9.06 0.64 0.29
N MET A 112 9.45 -0.07 1.35
CA MET A 112 8.93 0.17 2.70
C MET A 112 9.34 1.54 3.23
N VAL A 113 10.61 1.93 3.08
CA VAL A 113 11.09 3.26 3.49
C VAL A 113 10.31 4.36 2.78
N THR A 114 10.06 4.22 1.47
CA THR A 114 9.23 5.16 0.72
C THR A 114 7.80 5.24 1.28
N CYS A 115 7.20 4.10 1.67
CA CYS A 115 5.89 4.10 2.31
C CYS A 115 5.89 4.84 3.66
N TYR A 116 6.89 4.61 4.51
CA TYR A 116 7.02 5.32 5.79
C TYR A 116 7.15 6.83 5.58
N VAL A 117 8.01 7.25 4.65
CA VAL A 117 8.22 8.68 4.35
C VAL A 117 6.93 9.30 3.80
N ALA A 118 6.27 8.66 2.85
CA ALA A 118 5.01 9.15 2.31
C ALA A 118 3.92 9.26 3.39
N THR A 119 3.81 8.26 4.27
CA THR A 119 2.85 8.25 5.38
C THR A 119 3.12 9.37 6.37
N LEU A 120 4.39 9.57 6.74
CA LEU A 120 4.80 10.66 7.62
C LEU A 120 4.46 12.02 7.00
N LEU A 121 4.79 12.24 5.72
CA LEU A 121 4.49 13.48 5.02
C LEU A 121 2.97 13.73 4.92
N MET A 122 2.18 12.70 4.64
CA MET A 122 0.72 12.80 4.63
C MET A 122 0.17 13.19 6.01
N ALA A 123 0.66 12.57 7.08
CA ALA A 123 0.25 12.88 8.45
C ALA A 123 0.67 14.30 8.88
N LEU A 124 1.90 14.70 8.57
CA LEU A 124 2.38 16.06 8.85
C LEU A 124 1.56 17.10 8.10
N ALA A 125 1.23 16.86 6.84
CA ALA A 125 0.41 17.77 6.06
C ALA A 125 -1.02 17.87 6.61
N LEU A 126 -1.56 16.79 7.19
CA LEU A 126 -2.84 16.84 7.91
C LEU A 126 -2.79 17.65 9.21
N ILE A 127 -1.65 17.73 9.89
CA ILE A 127 -1.52 18.44 11.17
C ILE A 127 -1.19 19.92 10.96
N PHE A 128 -0.20 20.20 10.11
CA PHE A 128 0.45 21.51 10.04
C PHE A 128 -0.02 22.41 8.90
N VAL A 129 -0.75 21.88 7.91
CA VAL A 129 -1.21 22.63 6.73
C VAL A 129 -2.72 22.61 6.62
#